data_AF-R6GY51-F1
#
_entry.id   AF-R6GY51-F1
#
_cell.length_a   1.000
_cell.length_b   1.000
_cell.length_c   1.000
_cell.angle_alpha   90.00
_cell.angle_beta   90.00
_cell.angle_gamma   90.00
#
_symmetry.space_group_name_H-M   'P 1'
#
loop_
_entity.id
_entity.type
_entity.pdbx_description
1 polymer ?
#
loop_
_entity_poly.entity_id
_entity_poly.type
_entity_poly.pdbx_seq_one_letter_code
_entity_poly.pdbx_strand_id
1 'polypeptide(L)'
;MSQENRASLQKQMEEAESKIKQLEHQNTRLENCGCYLQKGERAKRTHHLCDMGGAIQAISPEADQLPKTQFYCLMERVFALPEVRRLVQQAQEEG
;
A
#
# COMPACT_ATOMS: atom_id res chain seq x y z
N MET A 1 32.59 -8.02 -46.84
CA MET A 1 32.16 -8.61 -45.55
C MET A 1 32.32 -10.13 -45.64
N SER A 2 33.22 -10.74 -44.87
CA SER A 2 33.43 -12.20 -44.91
C SER A 2 32.22 -12.95 -44.32
N GLN A 3 32.05 -14.22 -44.67
CA GLN A 3 30.99 -15.07 -44.09
C GLN A 3 31.10 -15.19 -42.56
N GLU A 4 32.34 -15.21 -42.02
CA GLU A 4 32.60 -15.21 -40.57
C GLU A 4 32.03 -13.97 -39.85
N ASN A 5 32.14 -12.78 -40.45
CA ASN A 5 31.57 -11.57 -39.86
C ASN A 5 30.03 -11.59 -39.84
N ARG A 6 29.39 -12.25 -40.80
CA ARG A 6 27.91 -12.38 -40.80
C ARG A 6 27.44 -13.37 -39.74
N ALA A 7 28.12 -14.50 -39.60
CA ALA A 7 27.81 -15.50 -38.59
C ALA A 7 28.03 -14.96 -37.16
N SER A 8 29.10 -14.19 -36.93
CA SER A 8 29.35 -13.59 -35.62
C SER A 8 28.30 -12.54 -35.24
N LEU A 9 27.85 -11.73 -36.20
CA LEU A 9 26.76 -10.77 -35.99
C LEU A 9 25.43 -11.46 -35.71
N GLN A 10 25.09 -12.53 -36.44
CA GLN A 10 23.86 -13.30 -36.16
C GLN A 10 23.88 -13.89 -34.75
N LYS A 11 25.01 -14.46 -34.32
CA LYS A 11 25.14 -14.98 -32.96
C LYS A 11 24.96 -13.89 -31.89
N GLN A 12 25.55 -12.71 -32.10
CA GLN A 12 25.37 -11.57 -31.20
C GLN A 12 23.91 -11.10 -31.14
N MET A 13 23.19 -11.13 -32.27
CA MET A 13 21.77 -10.81 -32.31
C MET A 13 20.93 -11.81 -31.53
N GLU A 14 21.16 -13.12 -31.71
CA GLU A 14 20.46 -14.18 -30.95
C GLU A 14 20.73 -14.08 -29.45
N GLU A 15 21.98 -13.82 -29.06
CA GLU A 15 22.35 -13.59 -27.66
C GLU A 15 21.68 -12.34 -27.08
N ALA A 16 21.62 -11.25 -27.84
CA ALA A 16 20.95 -10.02 -27.43
C ALA A 16 19.43 -10.22 -27.30
N GLU A 17 18.78 -10.90 -28.24
CA GLU A 17 17.36 -11.23 -28.18
C GLU A 17 17.01 -12.11 -26.98
N SER A 18 17.84 -13.12 -26.71
CA SER A 18 17.69 -13.96 -25.51
C SER A 18 17.78 -13.14 -24.23
N LYS A 19 18.73 -12.19 -24.18
CA LYS A 19 18.93 -11.32 -23.03
C LYS A 19 17.78 -10.33 -22.85
N ILE A 20 17.22 -9.80 -23.93
CA ILE A 20 16.02 -8.95 -23.88
C ILE A 20 14.86 -9.73 -23.26
N LYS A 21 14.56 -10.94 -23.75
CA LYS A 21 13.48 -11.79 -23.20
C LYS A 21 13.69 -12.09 -21.72
N GLN A 22 14.94 -12.33 -21.31
CA GLN A 22 15.26 -12.57 -19.90
C GLN A 22 15.04 -11.33 -19.02
N LEU A 23 15.37 -10.14 -19.52
CA LEU A 23 15.15 -8.87 -18.81
C LEU A 23 13.66 -8.51 -18.75
N GLU A 24 12.90 -8.73 -19.83
CA GLU A 24 11.45 -8.55 -19.85
C GLU A 24 10.78 -9.42 -18.79
N HIS A 25 11.14 -10.70 -18.71
CA HIS A 25 10.59 -11.60 -17.70
C HIS A 25 10.94 -11.13 -16.27
N GLN A 26 12.17 -10.66 -16.03
CA GLN A 26 12.56 -10.09 -14.75
C GLN A 26 11.75 -8.84 -14.40
N ASN A 27 11.52 -7.97 -15.38
CA ASN A 27 10.73 -6.75 -15.19
C ASN A 27 9.29 -7.10 -14.78
N THR A 28 8.63 -8.00 -15.52
CA THR A 28 7.29 -8.48 -15.17
C THR A 28 7.22 -9.10 -13.78
N ARG A 29 8.26 -9.83 -13.35
CA ARG A 29 8.32 -10.38 -11.98
C ARG A 29 8.40 -9.29 -10.92
N LEU A 30 9.19 -8.24 -11.16
CA LEU A 30 9.32 -7.10 -10.25
C LEU A 30 8.02 -6.29 -10.17
N GLU A 31 7.37 -6.03 -11.30
CA GLU A 31 6.07 -5.35 -11.37
C GLU A 31 5.00 -6.12 -10.58
N ASN A 32 4.94 -7.45 -10.77
CA ASN A 32 4.02 -8.32 -10.04
C ASN A 32 4.30 -8.32 -8.53
N CYS A 33 5.58 -8.34 -8.13
CA CYS A 33 5.97 -8.24 -6.72
C CYS A 33 5.53 -6.91 -6.11
N GLY A 34 5.76 -5.80 -6.82
CA GLY A 34 5.30 -4.47 -6.40
C GLY A 34 3.78 -4.41 -6.22
N CYS A 35 3.02 -4.91 -7.20
CA CYS A 35 1.57 -4.96 -7.14
C CYS A 35 1.06 -5.81 -5.96
N TYR A 36 1.70 -6.96 -5.70
CA TYR A 36 1.33 -7.83 -4.58
C TYR A 36 1.57 -7.16 -3.23
N LEU A 37 2.74 -6.54 -3.03
CA LEU A 37 3.07 -5.82 -1.80
C LEU A 37 2.12 -4.65 -1.57
N GLN A 38 1.82 -3.87 -2.62
CA GLN A 38 0.88 -2.75 -2.51
C GLN A 38 -0.53 -3.21 -2.13
N LYS A 39 -1.01 -4.33 -2.69
CA LYS A 39 -2.29 -4.94 -2.30
C LYS A 39 -2.27 -5.39 -0.85
N GLY A 40 -1.18 -6.02 -0.40
CA GLY A 40 -0.98 -6.43 0.99
C GLY A 40 -1.03 -5.25 1.96
N GLU A 41 -0.31 -4.17 1.66
CA GLU A 41 -0.31 -2.94 2.47
C GLU A 41 -1.70 -2.28 2.50
N ARG A 42 -2.41 -2.25 1.36
CA ARG A 42 -3.78 -1.74 1.31
C ARG A 42 -4.73 -2.59 2.16
N ALA A 43 -4.59 -3.91 2.13
CA ALA A 43 -5.40 -4.82 2.94
C ALA A 43 -5.14 -4.62 4.44
N LYS A 44 -3.87 -4.55 4.87
CA LYS A 44 -3.49 -4.24 6.25
C LYS A 44 -4.06 -2.90 6.71
N ARG A 45 -3.92 -1.85 5.88
CA ARG A 45 -4.49 -0.53 6.17
C ARG A 45 -6.00 -0.58 6.32
N THR A 46 -6.69 -1.34 5.46
CA THR A 46 -8.15 -1.50 5.55
C THR A 46 -8.55 -2.19 6.83
N HIS A 47 -7.89 -3.29 7.20
CA HIS A 47 -8.16 -4.01 8.43
C HIS A 47 -7.95 -3.12 9.66
N HIS A 48 -6.81 -2.42 9.73
CA HIS A 48 -6.52 -1.50 10.83
C HIS A 48 -7.59 -0.40 10.98
N LEU A 49 -8.05 0.19 9.86
CA LEU A 49 -9.12 1.18 9.89
C LEU A 49 -10.45 0.58 10.37
N CYS A 50 -10.77 -0.65 9.98
CA CYS A 50 -11.95 -1.37 10.46
C CYS A 50 -11.85 -1.68 11.96
N ASP A 51 -10.69 -2.10 12.46
CA ASP A 51 -10.47 -2.40 13.88
C ASP A 51 -10.65 -1.15 14.74
N MET A 52 -10.04 -0.04 14.32
CA MET A 52 -10.20 1.25 15.00
C MET A 52 -11.66 1.75 14.96
N GLY A 53 -12.33 1.60 13.81
CA GLY A 53 -13.76 1.92 13.69
C GLY A 53 -14.62 1.06 14.61
N GLY A 54 -14.37 -0.26 14.65
CA GLY A 54 -15.07 -1.20 15.51
C GLY A 54 -14.86 -0.92 17.00
N ALA A 55 -13.65 -0.49 17.39
CA ALA A 55 -13.39 -0.06 18.77
C ALA A 55 -14.25 1.15 19.17
N ILE A 56 -14.38 2.14 18.29
CA ILE A 56 -15.25 3.30 18.55
C ILE A 56 -16.72 2.88 18.63
N GLN A 57 -17.18 2.01 17.72
CA GLN A 57 -18.56 1.47 17.76
C GLN A 57 -18.85 0.72 19.06
N ALA A 58 -17.88 -0.05 19.56
CA ALA A 58 -18.02 -0.78 20.82
C ALA A 58 -18.09 0.17 22.04
N ILE A 59 -17.37 1.30 21.99
CA ILE A 59 -17.35 2.30 23.08
C ILE A 59 -18.61 3.17 23.05
N SER A 60 -19.08 3.57 21.87
CA SER A 60 -20.31 4.36 21.69
C SER A 60 -21.13 3.82 20.52
N PRO A 61 -22.07 2.91 20.78
CA PRO A 61 -23.01 2.41 19.77
C PRO A 61 -23.85 3.52 19.13
N GLU A 62 -24.07 4.62 19.84
CA GLU A 62 -24.79 5.80 19.34
C GLU A 62 -24.02 6.51 18.23
N ALA A 63 -22.69 6.51 18.28
CA ALA A 63 -21.86 7.08 17.24
C ALA A 63 -21.97 6.27 15.93
N ASP A 64 -22.21 4.96 16.00
CA ASP A 64 -22.42 4.10 14.83
C ASP A 64 -23.73 4.41 14.07
N GLN A 65 -24.74 4.90 14.79
CA GLN A 65 -26.03 5.27 14.20
C GLN A 65 -25.95 6.58 13.39
N LEU A 66 -24.85 7.32 13.51
CA LEU A 66 -24.67 8.57 12.80
C LEU A 66 -24.36 8.32 11.32
N PRO A 67 -24.97 9.09 10.40
CA PRO A 67 -24.51 9.13 9.02
C PRO A 67 -23.03 9.49 8.97
N LYS A 68 -22.29 8.90 8.02
CA LYS A 68 -20.85 9.07 7.86
C LYS A 68 -20.39 10.52 8.05
N THR A 69 -21.01 11.49 7.38
CA THR A 69 -20.66 12.90 7.50
C THR A 69 -20.82 13.45 8.92
N GLN A 70 -21.90 13.08 9.61
CA GLN A 70 -22.15 13.52 10.99
C GLN A 70 -21.16 12.89 11.96
N PHE A 71 -20.81 11.62 11.77
CA PHE A 71 -19.77 10.95 12.54
C PHE A 71 -18.43 11.68 12.39
N TYR A 72 -18.01 12.04 11.17
CA TYR A 72 -16.77 12.80 10.97
C TYR A 72 -16.83 14.18 11.65
N CYS A 73 -17.93 14.93 11.51
CA CYS A 73 -18.08 16.21 12.19
C CYS A 73 -18.05 16.07 13.72
N LEU A 74 -18.60 14.99 14.28
CA LEU A 74 -18.51 14.69 15.70
C LEU A 74 -17.06 14.44 16.10
N MET A 75 -16.34 13.55 15.39
CA MET A 75 -14.94 13.23 15.69
C MET A 75 -14.04 14.48 15.61
N GLU A 76 -14.21 15.32 14.59
CA GLU A 76 -13.49 16.59 14.48
C GLU A 76 -13.69 17.48 15.71
N ARG A 77 -14.94 17.61 16.19
CA ARG A 77 -15.24 18.38 17.40
C ARG A 77 -14.67 17.75 18.66
N VAL A 78 -14.74 16.43 18.80
CA VAL A 78 -14.19 15.69 19.94
C VAL A 78 -12.67 15.86 20.00
N PHE A 79 -11.95 15.64 18.90
CA PHE A 79 -10.49 15.80 18.86
C PHE A 79 -10.05 17.28 18.88
N ALA A 80 -10.95 18.24 18.67
CA ALA A 80 -10.68 19.65 18.90
C ALA A 80 -10.68 20.04 20.40
N LEU A 81 -11.17 19.17 21.30
CA LEU A 81 -11.17 19.44 22.74
C LEU A 81 -9.74 19.34 23.31
N PRO A 82 -9.28 20.31 24.13
CA PRO A 82 -7.93 20.29 24.70
C PRO A 82 -7.63 19.03 25.51
N GLU A 83 -8.62 18.53 26.26
CA GLU A 83 -8.48 17.34 27.08
C GLU A 83 -8.25 16.08 26.24
N VAL A 84 -9.00 15.92 25.14
CA VAL A 84 -8.82 14.80 24.22
C VAL A 84 -7.44 14.87 23.57
N ARG A 85 -6.98 16.05 23.15
CA ARG A 85 -5.61 16.22 22.64
C ARG A 85 -4.55 15.82 23.67
N ARG A 86 -4.72 16.20 24.94
CA ARG A 86 -3.82 15.81 26.03
C ARG A 86 -3.81 14.30 26.22
N LEU A 87 -4.96 13.65 26.23
CA LEU A 87 -5.08 12.20 26.37
C LEU A 87 -4.42 11.45 25.19
N VAL A 88 -4.57 11.96 23.96
CA VAL A 88 -3.88 11.40 22.79
C VAL A 88 -2.37 11.50 22.95
N GLN A 89 -1.85 12.66 23.39
CA GLN A 89 -0.41 12.83 23.63
C GLN A 89 0.12 11.85 24.68
N GLN A 90 -0.60 11.69 25.80
CA GLN A 90 -0.24 10.73 26.85
C GLN A 90 -0.20 9.30 26.32
N ALA A 91 -1.22 8.89 25.56
CA ALA A 91 -1.26 7.55 24.97
C ALA A 91 -0.12 7.29 23.97
N GLN A 92 0.42 8.33 23.32
CA GLN A 92 1.59 8.22 22.44
C GLN A 92 2.91 8.09 23.21
N GLU A 93 2.99 8.60 24.44
CA GLU A 93 4.18 8.51 25.31
C GLU A 93 4.24 7.18 26.08
N GLU A 94 3.09 6.52 26.29
CA GLU A 94 2.95 5.26 27.02
C GLU A 94 3.15 4.00 26.17
N GLY A 95 3.13 4.11 24.84
CA GLY A 95 3.25 3.00 23.88
C GLY A 95 4.62 2.91 23.22
#